data_AF-A0A2B8AP79-F1
#
_entry.id   AF-A0A2B8AP79-F1
#
_cell.length_a   1.000
_cell.length_b   1.000
_cell.length_c   1.000
_cell.angle_alpha   90.00
_cell.angle_beta   90.00
_cell.angle_gamma   90.00
#
_symmetry.space_group_name_H-M   'P 1'
#
loop_
_entity.id
_entity.type
_entity.pdbx_description
1 polymer ?
#
loop_
_entity_poly.entity_id
_entity_poly.type
_entity_poly.pdbx_seq_one_letter_code
_entity_poly.pdbx_strand_id
1 'polypeptide(L)' 'MDTVNARRDGVGRYAHLWQDGSSYPHRWVIWTTAAETMVFDRADNRPVDIDGEEALREVLRRMREAGAPECDTYPGRPCA' A
#
# COMPACT_ATOMS: atom_id res chain seq x y z
N MET A 1 -23.05 -14.59 -18.03
CA MET A 1 -21.69 -14.36 -18.57
C MET A 1 -21.09 -13.31 -17.67
N ASP A 2 -20.50 -13.74 -16.55
CA ASP A 2 -20.22 -12.88 -15.39
C ASP A 2 -18.80 -13.12 -14.87
N THR A 3 -17.81 -12.97 -15.76
CA THR A 3 -16.38 -13.21 -15.46
C THR A 3 -15.60 -11.92 -15.26
N VAL A 4 -16.27 -10.85 -14.81
CA VAL A 4 -15.65 -9.52 -14.63
C VAL A 4 -15.44 -9.13 -13.16
N ASN A 5 -16.00 -9.89 -12.20
CA ASN A 5 -16.01 -9.45 -10.80
C ASN A 5 -14.86 -9.99 -9.92
N ALA A 6 -14.38 -11.22 -10.18
CA ALA A 6 -13.30 -11.85 -9.37
C ALA A 6 -11.99 -11.04 -9.31
N ARG A 7 -11.74 -10.18 -10.32
CA ARG A 7 -10.55 -9.32 -10.43
C ARG A 7 -10.64 -8.10 -9.51
N ARG A 8 -11.86 -7.61 -9.24
CA ARG A 8 -12.11 -6.51 -8.30
C ARG A 8 -12.18 -7.00 -6.85
N ASP A 9 -12.58 -8.26 -6.64
CA ASP A 9 -12.61 -8.89 -5.32
C ASP A 9 -11.21 -8.94 -4.66
N GLY A 10 -10.15 -9.16 -5.45
CA GLY A 10 -8.77 -9.22 -4.94
C GLY A 10 -8.27 -7.91 -4.34
N VAL A 11 -8.62 -6.76 -4.92
CA VAL A 11 -8.18 -5.44 -4.41
C VAL A 11 -8.98 -5.04 -3.18
N GLY A 12 -10.24 -5.45 -3.07
CA GLY A 12 -11.11 -5.13 -1.94
C GLY A 12 -10.52 -5.52 -0.58
N ARG A 13 -9.75 -6.62 -0.53
CA ARG A 13 -9.08 -7.08 0.70
C ARG A 13 -8.04 -6.09 1.24
N TYR A 14 -7.49 -5.24 0.37
CA TYR A 14 -6.48 -4.24 0.73
C TYR A 14 -7.07 -2.89 1.10
N ALA A 15 -8.40 -2.75 1.19
CA ALA A 15 -9.05 -1.45 1.42
C ALA A 15 -8.60 -0.72 2.69
N HIS A 16 -8.22 -1.46 3.71
CA HIS A 16 -7.64 -0.93 4.94
C HIS A 16 -6.40 -0.05 4.72
N LEU A 17 -5.65 -0.24 3.62
CA LEU A 17 -4.43 0.52 3.33
C LEU A 17 -4.68 2.00 3.00
N TRP A 18 -5.87 2.34 2.51
CA TRP A 18 -6.24 3.73 2.17
C TRP A 18 -7.47 4.24 2.91
N GLN A 19 -8.26 3.37 3.55
CA GLN A 19 -9.37 3.79 4.42
C GLN A 19 -8.89 4.28 5.78
N ASP A 20 -7.82 3.67 6.33
CA ASP A 20 -7.24 4.08 7.62
C ASP A 20 -6.31 5.29 7.50
N GLY A 21 -6.11 5.80 6.28
CA GLY A 21 -5.13 6.83 5.92
C GLY A 21 -5.36 8.21 6.53
N SER A 22 -6.45 8.45 7.26
CA SER A 22 -6.76 9.73 7.90
C SER A 22 -6.16 9.90 9.31
N SER A 23 -5.66 8.81 9.93
CA SER A 23 -5.19 8.85 11.31
C SER A 23 -3.68 9.09 11.37
N TYR A 24 -3.26 10.25 11.89
CA TYR A 24 -1.85 10.51 12.17
C TYR A 24 -1.42 9.81 13.49
N PRO A 25 -0.25 9.15 13.54
CA PRO A 25 0.69 8.96 12.44
C PRO A 25 0.23 7.87 11.45
N HIS A 26 0.34 8.14 10.14
CA HIS A 26 -0.08 7.21 9.08
C HIS A 26 0.63 5.85 9.20
N ARG A 27 -0.09 4.74 9.40
CA ARG A 27 0.54 3.42 9.46
C ARG A 27 1.19 3.04 8.12
N TRP A 28 0.49 3.30 7.03
CA TRP A 28 0.85 2.87 5.68
C TRP A 28 1.58 3.99 4.93
N VAL A 29 2.70 3.66 4.29
CA VAL A 29 3.52 4.58 3.50
C VAL A 29 3.75 3.95 2.13
N ILE A 30 3.68 4.75 1.06
CA ILE A 30 4.18 4.32 -0.25
C ILE A 30 5.70 4.53 -0.25
N TRP A 31 6.45 3.45 -0.44
CA TRP A 31 7.91 3.49 -0.43
C TRP A 31 8.45 3.15 -1.80
N THR A 32 9.21 4.08 -2.38
CA THR A 32 9.90 3.89 -3.67
C THR A 32 11.39 3.66 -3.42
N THR A 33 11.83 2.43 -3.62
CA THR A 33 13.26 2.09 -3.63
C THR A 33 13.86 2.32 -5.02
N ALA A 34 15.17 2.12 -5.16
CA ALA A 34 15.81 2.11 -6.48
C ALA A 34 15.31 0.98 -7.40
N ALA A 35 14.72 -0.08 -6.85
CA ALA A 35 14.27 -1.25 -7.61
C ALA A 35 12.77 -1.25 -7.89
N GLU A 36 11.95 -0.83 -6.93
CA GLU A 36 10.49 -0.96 -6.99
C GLU A 36 9.76 0.02 -6.08
N THR A 37 8.46 0.18 -6.33
CA THR A 37 7.53 0.91 -5.45
C THR A 37 6.58 -0.06 -4.78
N MET A 38 6.48 0.03 -3.45
CA MET A 38 5.73 -0.89 -2.61
C MET A 38 4.96 -0.13 -1.52
N VAL A 39 4.11 -0.85 -0.79
CA VAL A 39 3.48 -0.34 0.44
C VAL A 39 4.30 -0.82 1.63
N PHE A 40 4.58 0.07 2.57
CA PHE A 40 5.31 -0.24 3.80
C PHE A 40 4.41 -0.04 5.03
N ASP A 41 4.41 -1.04 5.91
CA ASP A 41 3.76 -0.99 7.22
C ASP A 41 4.74 -0.45 8.25
N ARG A 42 4.51 0.77 8.75
CA ARG A 42 5.34 1.35 9.81
C ARG A 42 5.08 0.75 11.19
N ALA A 43 3.95 0.09 11.41
CA ALA A 43 3.65 -0.59 12.67
C ALA A 43 4.43 -1.91 12.76
N ASP A 44 4.38 -2.71 11.69
CA ASP A 44 5.09 -3.99 11.61
C ASP A 44 6.56 -3.86 11.12
N ASN A 45 6.95 -2.66 10.68
CA ASN A 45 8.28 -2.34 10.14
C ASN A 45 8.71 -3.19 8.94
N ARG A 46 7.79 -3.44 7.99
CA ARG A 46 8.03 -4.30 6.83
C ARG A 46 7.21 -3.92 5.60
N PRO A 47 7.63 -4.34 4.38
CA PRO A 47 6.79 -4.28 3.19
C PRO A 47 5.50 -5.09 3.34
N VAL A 48 4.41 -4.59 2.76
CA VAL A 48 3.14 -5.30 2.63
C VAL A 48 3.17 -6.11 1.34
N ASP A 49 2.90 -7.41 1.45
CA ASP A 49 2.80 -8.29 0.30
C ASP A 49 1.45 -8.08 -0.42
N ILE A 50 1.53 -7.71 -1.70
CA ILE A 50 0.36 -7.44 -2.55
C ILE A 50 0.41 -8.36 -3.76
N ASP A 51 -0.57 -9.25 -3.84
CA ASP A 51 -0.67 -10.28 -4.88
C ASP A 51 -0.78 -9.68 -6.30
N GLY A 52 0.34 -9.63 -7.01
CA GLY A 52 0.41 -9.32 -8.44
C GLY A 52 0.49 -7.82 -8.77
N GLU A 53 1.11 -7.54 -9.93
CA GLU A 53 1.40 -6.17 -10.36
C GLU A 53 0.14 -5.32 -10.56
N GLU A 54 -0.94 -5.89 -11.12
CA GLU A 54 -2.19 -5.16 -11.34
C GLU A 54 -2.84 -4.74 -10.02
N ALA A 55 -2.83 -5.61 -9.01
CA ALA A 55 -3.34 -5.29 -7.68
C ALA A 55 -2.47 -4.23 -7.00
N LEU A 56 -1.14 -4.37 -7.06
CA LEU A 56 -0.19 -3.39 -6.54
C LEU A 56 -0.44 -2.00 -7.16
N ARG A 57 -0.58 -1.92 -8.49
CA ARG A 57 -0.80 -0.65 -9.19
C ARG A 57 -2.10 0.03 -8.75
N GLU A 58 -3.17 -0.73 -8.57
CA GLU A 58 -4.46 -0.19 -8.09
C GLU A 58 -4.42 0.21 -6.62
N VAL A 59 -3.76 -0.57 -5.75
CA VAL A 59 -3.56 -0.23 -4.33
C VAL A 59 -2.78 1.08 -4.22
N LEU A 60 -1.66 1.21 -4.93
CA LEU A 60 -0.86 2.43 -4.95
C LEU A 60 -1.68 3.63 -5.43
N ARG A 61 -2.47 3.49 -6.50
CA ARG A 61 -3.36 4.56 -6.98
C ARG A 61 -4.33 5.02 -5.88
N ARG A 62 -5.01 4.09 -5.20
CA ARG A 62 -5.99 4.43 -4.15
C ARG A 62 -5.35 5.04 -2.91
N MET A 63 -4.17 4.56 -2.51
CA MET A 63 -3.42 5.15 -1.41
C MET A 63 -3.03 6.59 -1.72
N ARG A 64 -2.57 6.89 -2.95
CA ARG A 64 -2.30 8.26 -3.40
C ARG A 64 -3.54 9.14 -3.36
N GLU A 65 -4.67 8.63 -3.86
CA GLU A 65 -5.95 9.34 -3.82
C GLU A 65 -6.43 9.63 -2.39
N ALA A 66 -6.08 8.77 -1.44
CA ALA A 66 -6.35 8.97 -0.02
C ALA A 66 -5.31 9.85 0.71
N GLY A 67 -4.27 10.33 0.00
CA GLY A 67 -3.23 11.19 0.57
C GLY A 67 -2.20 10.45 1.43
N ALA A 68 -1.97 9.15 1.17
CA ALA A 68 -0.92 8.42 1.85
C ALA A 68 0.45 9.07 1.60
N PRO A 69 1.31 9.18 2.64
CA PRO A 69 2.66 9.70 2.46
C PRO A 69 3.48 8.81 1.50
N GLU A 70 4.29 9.46 0.66
CA GLU A 70 5.24 8.81 -0.24
C GLU A 70 6.67 9.19 0.14
N CYS A 71 7.61 8.25 0.08
CA CYS A 71 9.01 8.50 0.40
C CYS A 71 9.94 7.55 -0.38
N ASP A 72 11.19 7.98 -0.58
CA ASP A 72 12.28 7.18 -1.15
C ASP A 72 13.27 6.67 -0.09
N THR A 73 13.37 7.34 1.05
CA THR A 73 14.13 6.87 2.21
C THR A 73 13.37 5.79 2.99
N TYR A 74 14.11 4.93 3.71
CA TYR A 74 13.51 3.84 4.51
C TYR A 74 12.49 4.40 5.52
N PRO A 75 11.18 4.08 5.38
CA PRO A 75 10.11 4.69 6.17
C PRO A 75 9.91 4.02 7.54
N GLY A 76 10.65 2.96 7.80
CA GLY A 76 10.61 2.19 9.03
C GLY A 76 11.29 2.89 10.20
N ARG A 77 11.24 2.23 11.36
CA ARG A 77 12.02 2.66 12.52
C ARG A 77 13.45 2.13 12.36
N PRO A 78 14.48 2.92 12.68
CA PRO A 78 15.84 2.39 12.76
C PRO A 78 15.87 1.22 13.75
N CYS A 79 16.55 0.13 13.38
CA CYS A 79 16.83 -0.96 14.31
C CYS A 79 17.59 -0.39 15.52
N ALA A 80 17.16 -0.77 16.73
CA ALA A 80 17.89 -0.49 17.96
C ALA A 80 19.10 -1.42 18.10
#